data_AF-A0A842YB54-F1
#
_entry.id   AF-A0A842YB54-F1
#
_cell.length_a   1.000
_cell.length_b   1.000
_cell.length_c   1.000
_cell.angle_alpha   90.00
_cell.angle_beta   90.00
_cell.angle_gamma   90.00
#
_symmetry.space_group_name_H-M   'P 1'
#
loop_
_entity.id
_entity.type
_entity.pdbx_description
1 polymer ?
#
loop_
_entity_poly.entity_id
_entity_poly.type
_entity_poly.pdbx_seq_one_letter_code
_entity_poly.pdbx_strand_id
1 'polypeptide(L)'
;LERLIVDYPGISSDVVKVLLRYRLDPATHDLARRWLLGDALSDSEIERLGVRTILEEDDVTMATLKLLTEGSEVPIVLFIDEMEGPYNSYGEEGERHFLEVLKRIYNESKNVVIITSCLLDVWDRIYKIADGPMRSRMEPPVELALFSRDDIATFLKETMGKYWTQQNVDAPPDSLFPFDESLIDEAFTQSKGVPREAIKFIIPQLDSILFDKPVVEAEPQFDYVIKLTSTVVTNSIVEALAVAGASFGVEVKLQIFEDPTKKQTSAVAQMTRDGITRQIGIDIPTVKDWNRSGGVAAFYAGKRLKTILDDGTVQASIIALPASTKGAKFDALASELGSKLLTLRMDTDTATSFVQDTSSGVLPHGFAESFTGLVDSLFD
;
A
#
# COMPACT_ATOMS: atom_id res chain seq x y z
N LEU A 1 11.41 17.57 -29.04
CA LEU A 1 11.91 16.31 -28.42
C LEU A 1 13.43 16.28 -28.35
N GLU A 2 14.15 16.45 -29.47
CA GLU A 2 15.62 16.30 -29.52
C GLU A 2 16.39 17.20 -28.54
N ARG A 3 15.96 18.44 -28.32
CA ARG A 3 16.60 19.37 -27.37
C ARG A 3 16.45 18.96 -25.90
N LEU A 4 15.30 18.39 -25.53
CA LEU A 4 15.03 17.93 -24.15
C LEU A 4 15.74 16.60 -23.84
N ILE A 5 16.05 15.79 -24.84
CA ILE A 5 16.83 14.56 -24.68
C ILE A 5 18.29 14.88 -24.30
N VAL A 6 18.79 16.04 -24.73
CA VAL A 6 20.12 16.54 -24.33
C VAL A 6 20.13 17.01 -22.88
N ASP A 7 19.06 17.71 -22.46
CA ASP A 7 18.93 18.23 -21.09
C ASP A 7 18.59 17.12 -20.07
N TYR A 8 17.95 16.03 -20.52
CA TYR A 8 17.49 14.91 -19.70
C TYR A 8 17.85 13.55 -20.31
N PRO A 9 19.13 13.12 -20.27
CA PRO A 9 19.57 11.87 -20.86
C PRO A 9 19.11 10.64 -20.08
N GLY A 10 19.06 9.48 -20.75
CA GLY A 10 18.80 8.19 -20.11
C GLY A 10 17.35 8.04 -19.62
N ILE A 11 17.20 7.62 -18.36
CA ILE A 11 15.90 7.32 -17.73
C ILE A 11 14.94 8.51 -17.79
N SER A 12 15.46 9.73 -17.58
CA SER A 12 14.66 10.96 -17.62
C SER A 12 14.06 11.24 -19.00
N SER A 13 14.65 10.71 -20.08
CA SER A 13 14.13 10.91 -21.43
C SER A 13 12.79 10.21 -21.66
N ASP A 14 12.57 9.05 -21.04
CA ASP A 14 11.31 8.33 -21.13
C ASP A 14 10.23 9.04 -20.31
N VAL A 15 10.55 9.57 -19.13
CA VAL A 15 9.62 10.41 -18.35
C VAL A 15 9.16 11.63 -19.16
N VAL A 16 10.11 12.36 -19.75
CA VAL A 16 9.80 13.56 -20.55
C VAL A 16 8.93 13.19 -21.76
N LYS A 17 9.23 12.07 -22.45
CA LYS A 17 8.36 11.57 -23.53
C LYS A 17 6.95 11.33 -23.04
N VAL A 18 6.77 10.68 -21.89
CA VAL A 18 5.45 10.38 -21.34
C VAL A 18 4.70 11.66 -21.02
N LEU A 19 5.33 12.63 -20.35
CA LEU A 19 4.71 13.92 -20.05
C LEU A 19 4.29 14.68 -21.33
N LEU A 20 5.15 14.69 -22.36
CA LEU A 20 4.83 15.32 -23.64
C LEU A 20 3.69 14.60 -24.36
N ARG A 21 3.69 13.26 -24.39
CA ARG A 21 2.62 12.47 -25.00
C ARG A 21 1.29 12.68 -24.28
N TYR A 22 1.31 12.68 -22.95
CA TYR A 22 0.14 13.01 -22.14
C TYR A 22 -0.44 14.36 -22.53
N ARG A 23 0.39 15.38 -22.77
CA ARG A 23 -0.12 16.73 -23.09
C ARG A 23 -0.46 16.94 -24.56
N LEU A 24 0.30 16.34 -25.48
CA LEU A 24 0.32 16.73 -26.91
C LEU A 24 -0.14 15.64 -27.86
N ASP A 25 -0.24 14.37 -27.44
CA ASP A 25 -0.61 13.25 -28.31
C ASP A 25 -1.92 12.59 -27.84
N PRO A 26 -3.08 12.97 -28.43
CA PRO A 26 -4.36 12.36 -28.12
C PRO A 26 -4.39 10.85 -28.33
N ALA A 27 -3.57 10.30 -29.24
CA ALA A 27 -3.58 8.87 -29.56
C ALA A 27 -2.87 8.02 -28.50
N THR A 28 -1.99 8.60 -27.68
CA THR A 28 -1.33 7.89 -26.57
C THR A 28 -1.54 8.55 -25.21
N HIS A 29 -2.43 9.54 -25.13
CA HIS A 29 -2.82 10.23 -23.89
C HIS A 29 -3.24 9.26 -22.78
N ASP A 30 -4.08 8.27 -23.09
CA ASP A 30 -4.54 7.30 -22.08
C ASP A 30 -3.38 6.44 -21.53
N LEU A 31 -2.48 5.98 -22.41
CA LEU A 31 -1.33 5.17 -22.04
C LEU A 31 -0.32 5.97 -21.23
N ALA A 32 -0.08 7.23 -21.64
CA ALA A 32 0.80 8.13 -20.92
C ALA A 32 0.27 8.43 -19.52
N ARG A 33 -1.04 8.67 -19.39
CA ARG A 33 -1.70 8.85 -18.08
C ARG A 33 -1.53 7.60 -17.21
N ARG A 34 -1.77 6.42 -17.76
CA ARG A 34 -1.62 5.14 -17.05
C ARG A 34 -0.18 4.92 -16.59
N TRP A 35 0.80 5.19 -17.46
CA TRP A 35 2.21 5.12 -17.11
C TRP A 35 2.56 6.07 -15.96
N LEU A 36 2.11 7.34 -16.00
CA LEU A 36 2.35 8.33 -14.93
C LEU A 36 1.69 7.95 -13.61
N LEU A 37 0.58 7.21 -13.68
CA LEU A 37 -0.07 6.64 -12.52
C LEU A 37 0.60 5.34 -12.05
N GLY A 38 1.65 4.85 -12.70
CA GLY A 38 2.29 3.59 -12.32
C GLY A 38 1.39 2.37 -12.53
N ASP A 39 0.42 2.45 -13.46
CA ASP A 39 -0.35 1.29 -13.86
C ASP A 39 0.55 0.29 -14.57
N ALA A 40 0.30 -1.00 -14.34
CA ALA A 40 0.89 -2.05 -15.14
C ALA A 40 0.49 -1.89 -16.62
N LEU A 41 1.51 -1.85 -17.48
CA LEU A 41 1.37 -1.86 -18.93
C LEU A 41 1.94 -3.15 -19.51
N SER A 42 1.33 -3.64 -20.58
CA SER A 42 1.86 -4.74 -21.39
C SER A 42 3.04 -4.30 -22.26
N ASP A 43 3.83 -5.27 -22.75
CA ASP A 43 4.94 -5.00 -23.68
C ASP A 43 4.48 -4.18 -24.91
N SER A 44 3.29 -4.51 -25.46
CA SER A 44 2.73 -3.81 -26.63
C SER A 44 2.32 -2.36 -26.34
N GLU A 45 1.85 -2.08 -25.11
CA GLU A 45 1.48 -0.74 -24.68
C GLU A 45 2.73 0.11 -24.42
N ILE A 46 3.77 -0.48 -23.84
CA ILE A 46 5.08 0.15 -23.63
C ILE A 46 5.72 0.51 -24.97
N GLU A 47 5.71 -0.41 -25.94
CA GLU A 47 6.21 -0.17 -27.29
C GLU A 47 5.43 0.95 -28.00
N ARG A 48 4.10 0.92 -27.91
CA ARG A 48 3.24 1.99 -28.47
C ARG A 48 3.50 3.34 -27.80
N LEU A 49 3.75 3.37 -26.49
CA LEU A 49 4.14 4.56 -25.75
C LEU A 49 5.58 5.02 -26.05
N GLY A 50 6.39 4.18 -26.70
CA GLY A 50 7.75 4.51 -27.15
C GLY A 50 8.75 4.74 -26.02
N VAL A 51 8.49 4.11 -24.88
CA VAL A 51 9.37 4.11 -23.69
C VAL A 51 9.93 2.71 -23.46
N ARG A 52 10.98 2.63 -22.64
CA ARG A 52 11.65 1.38 -22.29
C ARG A 52 11.51 1.04 -20.81
N THR A 53 11.17 2.04 -20.00
CA THR A 53 11.09 1.93 -18.55
C THR A 53 9.64 1.88 -18.06
N ILE A 54 9.46 1.41 -16.83
CA ILE A 54 8.21 1.41 -16.08
C ILE A 54 8.45 2.04 -14.69
N LEU A 55 7.40 2.55 -14.06
CA LEU A 55 7.45 3.07 -12.69
C LEU A 55 7.44 1.94 -11.64
N GLU A 56 8.40 1.02 -11.76
CA GLU A 56 8.71 -0.02 -10.75
C GLU A 56 10.14 0.10 -10.24
N GLU A 57 11.04 0.68 -11.04
CA GLU A 57 12.45 0.81 -10.71
C GLU A 57 12.71 2.13 -9.98
N ASP A 58 13.40 2.09 -8.83
CA ASP A 58 13.67 3.25 -7.96
C ASP A 58 14.19 4.47 -8.72
N ASP A 59 15.13 4.29 -9.64
CA ASP A 59 15.74 5.39 -10.40
C ASP A 59 14.77 6.02 -11.41
N VAL A 60 13.83 5.23 -11.97
CA VAL A 60 12.79 5.73 -12.87
C VAL A 60 11.75 6.52 -12.08
N THR A 61 11.32 5.99 -10.94
CA THR A 61 10.42 6.66 -10.02
C THR A 61 11.03 7.97 -9.53
N MET A 62 12.33 7.97 -9.19
CA MET A 62 13.00 9.17 -8.69
C MET A 62 13.21 10.24 -9.76
N ALA A 63 13.62 9.84 -10.97
CA ALA A 63 13.66 10.75 -12.10
C ALA A 63 12.29 11.37 -12.39
N THR A 64 11.22 10.58 -12.24
CA THR A 64 9.85 11.04 -12.45
C THR A 64 9.42 12.06 -11.40
N LEU A 65 9.61 11.76 -10.11
CA LEU A 65 9.32 12.68 -9.02
C LEU A 65 10.08 13.99 -9.19
N LYS A 66 11.39 13.92 -9.45
CA LYS A 66 12.24 15.10 -9.64
C LYS A 66 11.75 15.99 -10.79
N LEU A 67 11.40 15.40 -11.93
CA LEU A 67 10.87 16.16 -13.08
C LEU A 67 9.53 16.82 -12.75
N LEU A 68 8.65 16.13 -12.02
CA LEU A 68 7.37 16.69 -11.60
C LEU A 68 7.55 17.85 -10.62
N THR A 69 8.45 17.73 -9.64
CA THR A 69 8.65 18.77 -8.64
C THR A 69 9.43 19.97 -9.21
N GLU A 70 10.41 19.74 -10.09
CA GLU A 70 11.11 20.80 -10.83
C GLU A 70 10.18 21.58 -11.78
N GLY A 71 9.23 20.89 -12.39
CA GLY A 71 8.26 21.50 -13.31
C GLY A 71 7.07 22.18 -12.63
N SER A 72 6.90 22.02 -11.31
CA SER A 72 5.77 22.59 -10.57
C SER A 72 6.04 24.04 -10.18
N GLU A 73 5.07 24.92 -10.44
CA GLU A 73 5.12 26.33 -10.00
C GLU A 73 4.85 26.48 -8.49
N VAL A 74 4.22 25.49 -7.87
CA VAL A 74 3.87 25.46 -6.44
C VAL A 74 4.51 24.26 -5.75
N PRO A 75 4.84 24.35 -4.45
CA PRO A 75 5.40 23.21 -3.72
C PRO A 75 4.49 21.98 -3.78
N ILE A 76 5.09 20.83 -4.09
CA ILE A 76 4.40 19.54 -4.00
C ILE A 76 4.51 19.03 -2.57
N VAL A 77 3.38 18.80 -1.91
CA VAL A 77 3.32 18.18 -0.59
C VAL A 77 3.17 16.68 -0.74
N LEU A 78 4.15 15.93 -0.25
CA LEU A 78 4.11 14.47 -0.12
C LEU A 78 3.67 14.13 1.30
N PHE A 79 2.42 13.72 1.45
CA PHE A 79 1.90 13.18 2.71
C PHE A 79 2.02 11.66 2.70
N ILE A 80 2.84 11.14 3.61
CA ILE A 80 3.11 9.71 3.75
C ILE A 80 2.51 9.25 5.07
N ASP A 81 1.43 8.50 4.96
CA ASP A 81 0.79 7.86 6.11
C ASP A 81 1.48 6.54 6.47
N GLU A 82 1.40 6.14 7.73
CA GLU A 82 1.93 4.87 8.26
C GLU A 82 3.39 4.59 7.86
N MET A 83 4.34 5.39 8.37
CA MET A 83 5.77 5.17 8.08
C MET A 83 6.30 3.78 8.47
N GLU A 84 5.59 3.05 9.33
CA GLU A 84 5.90 1.66 9.70
C GLU A 84 5.59 0.64 8.59
N GLY A 85 4.84 1.00 7.55
CA GLY A 85 4.43 0.08 6.48
C GLY A 85 5.58 -0.72 5.85
N PRO A 86 6.72 -0.09 5.49
CA PRO A 86 7.92 -0.79 5.03
C PRO A 86 8.49 -1.78 6.04
N TYR A 87 8.51 -1.42 7.33
CA TYR A 87 8.94 -2.32 8.40
C TYR A 87 8.03 -3.54 8.51
N ASN A 88 6.71 -3.32 8.47
CA ASN A 88 5.72 -4.38 8.56
C ASN A 88 5.80 -5.36 7.37
N SER A 89 6.30 -4.89 6.21
CA SER A 89 6.36 -5.70 4.98
C SER A 89 7.72 -6.37 4.75
N TYR A 90 8.80 -5.68 5.09
CA TYR A 90 10.18 -6.07 4.73
C TYR A 90 11.17 -5.90 5.90
N GLY A 91 10.68 -5.65 7.11
CA GLY A 91 11.50 -5.51 8.30
C GLY A 91 12.36 -4.24 8.33
N GLU A 92 13.38 -4.25 9.20
CA GLU A 92 14.27 -3.10 9.41
C GLU A 92 14.94 -2.64 8.12
N GLU A 93 15.35 -3.55 7.24
CA GLU A 93 15.96 -3.21 5.95
C GLU A 93 14.98 -2.47 5.02
N GLY A 94 13.72 -2.87 5.02
CA GLY A 94 12.66 -2.12 4.33
C GLY A 94 12.53 -0.69 4.83
N GLU A 95 12.53 -0.51 6.16
CA GLU A 95 12.46 0.80 6.80
C GLU A 95 13.71 1.64 6.50
N ARG A 96 14.91 1.05 6.55
CA ARG A 96 16.17 1.70 6.18
C ARG A 96 16.17 2.15 4.73
N HIS A 97 15.84 1.26 3.80
CA HIS A 97 15.78 1.58 2.37
C HIS A 97 14.75 2.67 2.10
N PHE A 98 13.60 2.61 2.76
CA PHE A 98 12.57 3.65 2.65
C PHE A 98 13.08 5.02 3.14
N LEU A 99 13.76 5.07 4.30
CA LEU A 99 14.37 6.30 4.80
C LEU A 99 15.47 6.83 3.86
N GLU A 100 16.26 5.96 3.22
CA GLU A 100 17.22 6.34 2.19
C GLU A 100 16.51 6.97 0.98
N VAL A 101 15.37 6.42 0.53
CA VAL A 101 14.56 7.01 -0.54
C VAL A 101 14.02 8.38 -0.13
N LEU A 102 13.49 8.54 1.09
CA LEU A 102 13.05 9.86 1.58
C LEU A 102 14.19 10.87 1.62
N LYS A 103 15.37 10.45 2.09
CA LYS A 103 16.58 11.27 2.08
C LYS A 103 16.98 11.68 0.66
N ARG A 104 16.90 10.77 -0.32
CA ARG A 104 17.13 11.08 -1.75
C ARG A 104 16.11 12.10 -2.26
N ILE A 105 14.82 11.90 -2.00
CA ILE A 105 13.77 12.85 -2.40
C ILE A 105 14.07 14.24 -1.83
N TYR A 106 14.34 14.33 -0.53
CA TYR A 106 14.64 15.59 0.16
C TYR A 106 15.88 16.30 -0.42
N ASN A 107 16.94 15.56 -0.74
CA ASN A 107 18.20 16.14 -1.22
C ASN A 107 18.22 16.45 -2.72
N GLU A 108 17.56 15.62 -3.53
CA GLU A 108 17.67 15.66 -5.00
C GLU A 108 16.48 16.35 -5.69
N SER A 109 15.34 16.47 -5.01
CA SER A 109 14.14 17.12 -5.53
C SER A 109 14.03 18.55 -5.01
N LYS A 110 13.67 19.47 -5.90
CA LYS A 110 13.34 20.86 -5.52
C LYS A 110 11.84 20.98 -5.31
N ASN A 111 11.42 22.01 -4.58
CA ASN A 111 10.01 22.39 -4.47
C ASN A 111 9.10 21.26 -3.91
N VAL A 112 9.61 20.50 -2.94
CA VAL A 112 8.90 19.41 -2.28
C VAL A 112 8.86 19.66 -0.77
N VAL A 113 7.72 19.35 -0.16
CA VAL A 113 7.53 19.29 1.30
C VAL A 113 7.12 17.86 1.64
N ILE A 114 7.82 17.22 2.56
CA ILE A 114 7.51 15.86 3.01
C ILE A 114 6.88 15.96 4.39
N ILE A 115 5.66 15.42 4.53
CA ILE A 115 4.95 15.29 5.80
C ILE A 115 4.71 13.80 6.00
N THR A 116 5.09 13.29 7.17
CA THR A 116 4.96 11.87 7.49
C THR A 116 4.18 11.68 8.78
N SER A 117 3.35 10.64 8.85
CA SER A 117 2.66 10.22 10.08
C SER A 117 3.05 8.79 10.47
N CYS A 118 3.11 8.56 11.77
CA CYS A 118 3.29 7.24 12.39
C CYS A 118 2.74 7.26 13.82
N LEU A 119 2.62 6.09 14.43
CA LEU A 119 2.28 5.98 15.85
C LEU A 119 3.44 6.48 16.74
N LEU A 120 3.10 6.92 17.95
CA LEU A 120 4.08 7.51 18.88
C LEU A 120 5.18 6.51 19.29
N ASP A 121 4.80 5.26 19.55
CA ASP A 121 5.71 4.16 19.89
C ASP A 121 6.57 3.71 18.71
N VAL A 122 6.07 3.90 17.48
CA VAL A 122 6.78 3.63 16.23
C VAL A 122 7.86 4.69 15.97
N TRP A 123 7.62 5.96 16.30
CA TRP A 123 8.57 7.06 16.03
C TRP A 123 9.95 6.81 16.65
N ASP A 124 10.00 6.35 17.90
CA ASP A 124 11.27 6.06 18.59
C ASP A 124 12.10 5.00 17.87
N ARG A 125 11.45 4.02 17.24
CA ARG A 125 12.10 2.99 16.42
C ARG A 125 12.67 3.60 15.14
N ILE A 126 11.84 4.32 14.39
CA ILE A 126 12.22 4.98 13.13
C ILE A 126 13.44 5.89 13.35
N TYR A 127 13.42 6.71 14.40
CA TYR A 127 14.49 7.66 14.71
C TYR A 127 15.83 6.97 15.04
N LYS A 128 15.78 5.80 15.71
CA LYS A 128 16.98 4.98 16.01
C LYS A 128 17.57 4.37 14.74
N ILE A 129 16.72 3.91 13.83
CA ILE A 129 17.12 3.26 12.59
C ILE A 129 17.70 4.28 11.59
N ALA A 130 17.15 5.50 11.55
CA ALA A 130 17.64 6.57 10.70
C ALA A 130 19.15 6.84 10.86
N ASP A 131 19.86 7.06 9.75
CA ASP A 131 21.27 7.44 9.81
C ASP A 131 21.45 8.91 10.25
N GLY A 132 22.69 9.31 10.57
CA GLY A 132 22.99 10.68 11.01
C GLY A 132 22.47 11.76 10.03
N PRO A 133 22.74 11.62 8.72
CA PRO A 133 22.16 12.49 7.70
C PRO A 133 20.62 12.53 7.68
N MET A 134 19.93 11.40 7.74
CA MET A 134 18.46 11.39 7.73
C MET A 134 17.91 12.08 8.98
N ARG A 135 18.46 11.78 10.17
CA ARG A 135 18.08 12.46 11.42
C ARG A 135 18.26 13.98 11.35
N SER A 136 19.29 14.48 10.67
CA SER A 136 19.50 15.92 10.51
C SER A 136 18.48 16.60 9.60
N ARG A 137 17.62 15.84 8.91
CA ARG A 137 16.53 16.32 8.03
C ARG A 137 15.16 16.09 8.65
N MET A 138 15.10 15.35 9.75
CA MET A 138 13.87 15.10 10.50
C MET A 138 13.65 16.26 11.47
N GLU A 139 12.54 16.95 11.29
CA GLU A 139 12.06 17.94 12.25
C GLU A 139 11.52 17.24 13.51
N PRO A 140 11.43 17.94 14.66
CA PRO A 140 10.77 17.42 15.84
C PRO A 140 9.34 16.97 15.52
N PRO A 141 8.90 15.80 16.01
CA PRO A 141 7.54 15.33 15.75
C PRO A 141 6.52 16.29 16.37
N VAL A 142 5.40 16.47 15.68
CA VAL A 142 4.23 17.17 16.22
C VAL A 142 3.22 16.13 16.65
N GLU A 143 2.95 16.07 17.95
CA GLU A 143 1.93 15.18 18.51
C GLU A 143 0.54 15.74 18.24
N LEU A 144 -0.34 14.94 17.63
CA LEU A 144 -1.74 15.30 17.43
C LEU A 144 -2.51 15.03 18.72
N ALA A 145 -3.20 16.04 19.22
CA ALA A 145 -4.04 15.91 20.41
C ALA A 145 -5.33 15.16 20.09
N LEU A 146 -5.83 14.42 21.09
CA LEU A 146 -7.21 13.93 21.09
C LEU A 146 -8.18 15.12 21.13
N PHE A 147 -9.37 14.93 20.59
CA PHE A 147 -10.44 15.92 20.73
C PHE A 147 -10.82 16.08 22.19
N SER A 148 -10.95 17.32 22.62
CA SER A 148 -11.73 17.67 23.80
C SER A 148 -13.24 17.56 23.49
N ARG A 149 -14.07 17.60 24.54
CA ARG A 149 -15.52 17.75 24.40
C ARG A 149 -15.89 18.94 23.50
N ASP A 150 -15.21 20.07 23.70
CA ASP A 150 -15.49 21.30 22.96
C ASP A 150 -15.03 21.22 21.50
N ASP A 151 -14.00 20.42 21.19
CA ASP A 151 -13.59 20.14 19.82
C ASP A 151 -14.66 19.33 19.08
N ILE A 152 -15.29 18.35 19.74
CA ILE A 152 -16.43 17.61 19.17
C ILE A 152 -17.60 18.56 18.90
N ALA A 153 -17.92 19.45 19.85
CA ALA A 153 -18.97 20.45 19.67
C ALA A 153 -18.66 21.38 18.48
N THR A 154 -17.42 21.86 18.38
CA THR A 154 -16.96 22.74 17.30
C THR A 154 -17.02 22.03 15.95
N PHE A 155 -16.53 20.80 15.90
CA PHE A 155 -16.59 19.95 14.71
C PHE A 155 -18.04 19.79 14.19
N LEU A 156 -18.99 19.52 15.09
CA LEU A 156 -20.40 19.39 14.71
C LEU A 156 -21.00 20.69 14.21
N LYS A 157 -20.77 21.81 14.91
CA LYS A 157 -21.25 23.13 14.49
C LYS A 157 -20.74 23.51 13.10
N GLU A 158 -19.45 23.29 12.83
CA GLU A 158 -18.87 23.58 11.52
C GLU A 158 -19.40 22.64 10.43
N THR A 159 -19.57 21.37 10.75
CA THR A 159 -20.07 20.36 9.79
C THR A 159 -21.52 20.64 9.43
N MET A 160 -22.38 20.90 10.41
CA MET A 160 -23.78 21.23 10.19
C MET A 160 -23.93 22.59 9.49
N GLY A 161 -23.14 23.59 9.86
CA GLY A 161 -23.12 24.88 9.17
C GLY A 161 -22.80 24.76 7.68
N LYS A 162 -21.80 23.94 7.33
CA LYS A 162 -21.48 23.61 5.93
C LYS A 162 -22.64 22.87 5.25
N TYR A 163 -23.25 21.90 5.93
CA TYR A 163 -24.39 21.14 5.41
C TYR A 163 -25.57 22.06 5.06
N TRP A 164 -26.03 22.91 5.97
CA TRP A 164 -27.16 23.83 5.72
C TRP A 164 -26.88 24.76 4.54
N THR A 165 -25.67 25.30 4.48
CA THR A 165 -25.21 26.13 3.35
C THR A 165 -25.25 25.36 2.02
N GLN A 166 -24.78 24.11 2.00
CA GLN A 166 -24.77 23.27 0.80
C GLN A 166 -26.18 22.86 0.34
N GLN A 167 -27.11 22.65 1.28
CA GLN A 167 -28.51 22.37 0.97
C GLN A 167 -29.30 23.62 0.55
N ASN A 168 -28.69 24.80 0.60
CA ASN A 168 -29.33 26.09 0.33
C ASN A 168 -30.58 26.30 1.22
N VAL A 169 -30.44 25.97 2.51
CA VAL A 169 -31.46 26.15 3.55
C VAL A 169 -30.90 27.08 4.63
N ASP A 170 -31.75 27.94 5.18
CA ASP A 170 -31.36 28.78 6.31
C ASP A 170 -30.95 27.91 7.51
N ALA A 171 -29.76 28.16 8.03
CA ALA A 171 -29.26 27.44 9.19
C ALA A 171 -30.19 27.67 10.39
N PRO A 172 -30.52 26.61 11.16
CA PRO A 172 -31.31 26.74 12.38
C PRO A 172 -30.66 27.74 13.37
N PRO A 173 -31.45 28.42 14.20
CA PRO A 173 -30.91 29.35 15.21
C PRO A 173 -29.95 28.69 16.20
N ASP A 174 -30.17 27.41 16.48
CA ASP A 174 -29.23 26.60 17.25
C ASP A 174 -28.18 25.99 16.33
N SER A 175 -26.93 26.41 16.54
CA SER A 175 -25.76 25.91 15.79
C SER A 175 -25.50 24.42 15.96
N LEU A 176 -26.02 23.78 17.03
CA LEU A 176 -25.87 22.35 17.25
C LEU A 176 -26.95 21.51 16.58
N PHE A 177 -28.06 22.14 16.15
CA PHE A 177 -29.17 21.41 15.55
C PHE A 177 -28.69 20.54 14.37
N PRO A 178 -29.08 19.25 14.32
CA PRO A 178 -30.14 18.63 15.12
C PRO A 178 -29.67 17.96 16.43
N PHE A 179 -28.41 18.12 16.81
CA PHE A 179 -27.85 17.57 18.04
C PHE A 179 -28.08 18.50 19.23
N ASP A 180 -27.89 17.95 20.44
CA ASP A 180 -27.86 18.71 21.69
C ASP A 180 -26.55 18.45 22.47
N GLU A 181 -26.38 19.18 23.57
CA GLU A 181 -25.20 19.06 24.44
C GLU A 181 -25.04 17.66 25.04
N SER A 182 -26.13 16.92 25.25
CA SER A 182 -26.07 15.58 25.85
C SER A 182 -25.44 14.57 24.90
N LEU A 183 -25.73 14.67 23.60
CA LEU A 183 -25.09 13.84 22.57
C LEU A 183 -23.59 14.13 22.44
N ILE A 184 -23.16 15.36 22.70
CA ILE A 184 -21.73 15.73 22.71
C ILE A 184 -21.03 15.06 23.90
N ASP A 185 -21.67 15.10 25.08
CA ASP A 185 -21.17 14.45 26.29
C ASP A 185 -21.05 12.93 26.11
N GLU A 186 -22.07 12.31 25.52
CA GLU A 186 -22.06 10.87 25.22
C GLU A 186 -20.99 10.53 24.18
N ALA A 187 -20.89 11.29 23.09
CA ALA A 187 -19.88 11.10 22.06
C ALA A 187 -18.47 11.20 22.64
N PHE A 188 -18.21 12.20 23.50
CA PHE A 188 -16.93 12.35 24.17
C PHE A 188 -16.63 11.18 25.12
N THR A 189 -17.62 10.74 25.90
CA THR A 189 -17.48 9.64 26.85
C THR A 189 -17.17 8.32 26.15
N GLN A 190 -17.88 8.00 25.05
CA GLN A 190 -17.70 6.76 24.30
C GLN A 190 -16.39 6.76 23.51
N SER A 191 -16.09 7.86 22.83
CA SER A 191 -14.89 7.97 21.99
C SER A 191 -13.60 8.20 22.78
N LYS A 192 -13.71 8.67 24.03
CA LYS A 192 -12.59 9.16 24.84
C LYS A 192 -11.74 10.21 24.10
N GLY A 193 -12.38 11.03 23.26
CA GLY A 193 -11.73 12.06 22.44
C GLY A 193 -11.08 11.55 21.16
N VAL A 194 -11.17 10.26 20.82
CA VAL A 194 -10.67 9.76 19.53
C VAL A 194 -11.60 10.25 18.41
N PRO A 195 -11.11 11.09 17.45
CA PRO A 195 -11.99 11.74 16.47
C PRO A 195 -12.81 10.76 15.64
N ARG A 196 -12.18 9.67 15.18
CA ARG A 196 -12.85 8.63 14.39
C ARG A 196 -13.99 7.96 15.16
N GLU A 197 -13.79 7.64 16.43
CA GLU A 197 -14.79 6.98 17.26
C GLU A 197 -15.92 7.94 17.64
N ALA A 198 -15.63 9.23 17.85
CA ALA A 198 -16.65 10.25 18.03
C ALA A 198 -17.56 10.36 16.80
N ILE A 199 -16.97 10.40 15.61
CA ILE A 199 -17.73 10.45 14.34
C ILE A 199 -18.58 9.19 14.15
N LYS A 200 -18.02 8.00 14.39
CA LYS A 200 -18.76 6.73 14.32
C LYS A 200 -19.94 6.68 15.28
N PHE A 201 -19.80 7.26 16.47
CA PHE A 201 -20.89 7.36 17.43
C PHE A 201 -21.99 8.31 16.94
N ILE A 202 -21.63 9.44 16.35
CA ILE A 202 -22.56 10.51 15.99
C ILE A 202 -23.38 10.19 14.72
N ILE A 203 -22.77 9.55 13.72
CA ILE A 203 -23.44 9.26 12.43
C ILE A 203 -24.77 8.51 12.59
N PRO A 204 -24.83 7.38 13.34
CA PRO A 204 -26.09 6.66 13.56
C PRO A 204 -27.17 7.49 14.27
N GLN A 205 -26.77 8.42 15.14
CA GLN A 205 -27.70 9.33 15.83
C GLN A 205 -28.35 10.29 14.83
N LEU A 206 -27.55 10.86 13.92
CA LEU A 206 -28.07 11.71 12.85
C LEU A 206 -29.03 10.94 11.94
N ASP A 207 -28.68 9.70 11.56
CA ASP A 207 -29.56 8.86 10.75
C ASP A 207 -30.89 8.54 11.46
N SER A 208 -30.84 8.27 12.77
CA SER A 208 -32.05 8.06 13.57
C SER A 208 -32.94 9.31 13.55
N ILE A 209 -32.37 10.50 13.75
CA ILE A 209 -33.09 11.77 13.70
C ILE A 209 -33.74 12.00 12.32
N LEU A 210 -33.02 11.73 11.23
CA LEU A 210 -33.48 12.02 9.86
C LEU A 210 -34.54 11.04 9.37
N PHE A 211 -34.44 9.76 9.75
CA PHE A 211 -35.27 8.70 9.17
C PHE A 211 -36.28 8.09 10.15
N ASP A 212 -36.35 8.57 11.39
CA ASP A 212 -37.17 8.04 12.49
C ASP A 212 -36.97 6.51 12.66
N LYS A 213 -35.73 6.08 12.43
CA LYS A 213 -35.30 4.69 12.60
C LYS A 213 -34.72 4.52 14.00
N PRO A 214 -34.98 3.39 14.68
CA PRO A 214 -34.26 3.08 15.91
C PRO A 214 -32.76 3.09 15.60
N VAL A 215 -31.96 3.61 16.53
CA VAL A 215 -30.50 3.48 16.48
C VAL A 215 -30.20 1.99 16.51
N VAL A 216 -29.97 1.41 15.34
CA VAL A 216 -29.41 0.06 15.23
C VAL A 216 -27.93 0.25 15.49
N GLU A 217 -27.36 -0.47 16.47
CA GLU A 217 -25.90 -0.63 16.53
C GLU A 217 -25.47 -0.98 15.12
N ALA A 218 -24.68 -0.10 14.49
CA ALA A 218 -24.14 -0.42 13.18
C ALA A 218 -23.45 -1.77 13.35
N GLU A 219 -23.95 -2.81 12.65
CA GLU A 219 -23.13 -4.01 12.47
C GLU A 219 -21.76 -3.49 12.07
N PRO A 220 -20.65 -3.98 12.67
CA PRO A 220 -19.33 -3.47 12.40
C PRO A 220 -19.15 -3.43 10.90
N GLN A 221 -19.37 -2.24 10.31
CA GLN A 221 -19.17 -2.06 8.90
C GLN A 221 -17.68 -2.12 8.82
N PHE A 222 -17.21 -3.16 8.13
CA PHE A 222 -15.86 -3.21 7.61
C PHE A 222 -15.81 -2.09 6.57
N ASP A 223 -15.81 -0.83 7.03
CA ASP A 223 -15.75 0.40 6.25
C ASP A 223 -14.32 0.64 5.73
N TYR A 224 -13.61 -0.47 5.54
CA TYR A 224 -12.38 -0.55 4.84
C TYR A 224 -12.77 -1.07 3.47
N VAL A 225 -12.84 -0.15 2.51
CA VAL A 225 -12.48 -0.53 1.15
C VAL A 225 -11.12 -1.20 1.30
N ILE A 226 -11.08 -2.53 1.24
CA ILE A 226 -9.83 -3.29 1.34
C ILE A 226 -9.00 -2.83 0.16
N LYS A 227 -8.07 -1.92 0.43
CA LYS A 227 -7.09 -1.49 -0.55
C LYS A 227 -6.13 -2.66 -0.70
N LEU A 228 -6.20 -3.31 -1.86
CA LEU A 228 -5.33 -4.42 -2.24
C LEU A 228 -3.90 -3.92 -2.53
N THR A 229 -3.26 -3.33 -1.52
CA THR A 229 -1.86 -2.96 -1.56
C THR A 229 -1.00 -4.22 -1.46
N SER A 230 0.25 -4.14 -1.91
CA SER A 230 1.20 -5.25 -1.79
C SER A 230 1.33 -5.71 -0.34
N THR A 231 1.41 -4.79 0.63
CA THR A 231 1.48 -5.10 2.06
C THR A 231 0.26 -5.89 2.55
N VAL A 232 -0.95 -5.45 2.20
CA VAL A 232 -2.19 -6.13 2.61
C VAL A 232 -2.21 -7.56 2.06
N VAL A 233 -1.88 -7.73 0.79
CA VAL A 233 -1.86 -9.06 0.16
C VAL A 233 -0.73 -9.93 0.71
N THR A 234 0.47 -9.40 0.95
CA THR A 234 1.57 -10.12 1.61
C THR A 234 1.13 -10.66 2.96
N ASN A 235 0.51 -9.83 3.81
CA ASN A 235 0.07 -10.22 5.14
C ASN A 235 -0.98 -11.34 5.06
N SER A 236 -1.95 -11.22 4.15
CA SER A 236 -2.93 -12.28 3.92
C SER A 236 -2.32 -13.59 3.43
N ILE A 237 -1.24 -13.55 2.62
CA ILE A 237 -0.50 -14.76 2.22
C ILE A 237 0.20 -15.40 3.43
N VAL A 238 0.79 -14.60 4.31
CA VAL A 238 1.42 -15.09 5.55
C VAL A 238 0.38 -15.72 6.48
N GLU A 239 -0.78 -15.10 6.62
CA GLU A 239 -1.92 -15.65 7.38
C GLU A 239 -2.42 -16.96 6.77
N ALA A 240 -2.58 -17.02 5.45
CA ALA A 240 -2.96 -18.25 4.75
C ALA A 240 -1.95 -19.39 4.99
N LEU A 241 -0.65 -19.09 4.95
CA LEU A 241 0.40 -20.05 5.31
C LEU A 241 0.29 -20.50 6.77
N ALA A 242 -0.01 -19.59 7.69
CA ALA A 242 -0.18 -19.91 9.11
C ALA A 242 -1.40 -20.83 9.34
N VAL A 243 -2.54 -20.53 8.71
CA VAL A 243 -3.75 -21.37 8.79
C VAL A 243 -3.51 -22.74 8.17
N ALA A 244 -2.87 -22.81 7.00
CA ALA A 244 -2.53 -24.08 6.35
C ALA A 244 -1.48 -24.88 7.14
N GLY A 245 -0.52 -24.19 7.76
CA GLY A 245 0.54 -24.79 8.58
C GLY A 245 0.07 -25.36 9.90
N ALA A 246 -1.01 -24.81 10.47
CA ALA A 246 -1.56 -25.25 11.75
C ALA A 246 -1.93 -26.75 11.76
N SER A 247 -2.48 -27.28 10.66
CA SER A 247 -2.82 -28.71 10.54
C SER A 247 -1.59 -29.63 10.54
N PHE A 248 -0.41 -29.09 10.26
CA PHE A 248 0.86 -29.81 10.25
C PHE A 248 1.76 -29.48 11.45
N GLY A 249 1.30 -28.66 12.41
CA GLY A 249 2.13 -28.20 13.53
C GLY A 249 3.26 -27.27 13.10
N VAL A 250 3.09 -26.57 11.97
CA VAL A 250 4.07 -25.62 11.44
C VAL A 250 3.76 -24.22 11.96
N GLU A 251 4.73 -23.58 12.63
CA GLU A 251 4.65 -22.18 13.02
C GLU A 251 5.12 -21.29 11.86
N VAL A 252 4.36 -20.25 11.53
CA VAL A 252 4.69 -19.31 10.44
C VAL A 252 4.89 -17.91 11.00
N LYS A 253 5.98 -17.26 10.61
CA LYS A 253 6.28 -15.87 10.95
C LYS A 253 6.80 -15.14 9.72
N LEU A 254 6.39 -13.90 9.52
CA LEU A 254 7.08 -13.03 8.59
C LEU A 254 8.50 -12.78 9.12
N GLN A 255 9.50 -13.08 8.31
CA GLN A 255 10.89 -12.93 8.69
C GLN A 255 11.36 -11.50 8.43
N ILE A 256 11.88 -10.90 9.48
CA ILE A 256 12.63 -9.65 9.45
C ILE A 256 14.11 -10.03 9.55
N PHE A 257 14.88 -9.83 8.48
CA PHE A 257 16.32 -10.09 8.52
C PHE A 257 17.02 -8.94 9.27
N GLU A 258 17.81 -9.27 10.28
CA GLU A 258 18.62 -8.28 11.04
C GLU A 258 19.96 -7.96 10.37
N ASP A 259 20.34 -8.66 9.30
CA ASP A 259 21.63 -8.49 8.63
C ASP A 259 21.52 -7.49 7.45
N PRO A 260 22.08 -6.26 7.59
CA PRO A 260 22.01 -5.21 6.57
C PRO A 260 22.80 -5.50 5.29
N THR A 261 23.56 -6.60 5.25
CA THR A 261 24.33 -6.98 4.05
C THR A 261 23.52 -7.78 3.02
N LYS A 262 22.37 -8.33 3.40
CA LYS A 262 21.48 -9.06 2.49
C LYS A 262 20.40 -8.12 1.95
N LYS A 263 20.54 -7.69 0.69
CA LYS A 263 19.51 -6.91 -0.01
C LYS A 263 18.20 -7.70 -0.08
N GLN A 264 17.24 -7.37 0.78
CA GLN A 264 15.92 -7.99 0.73
C GLN A 264 15.12 -7.39 -0.44
N THR A 265 14.88 -8.20 -1.46
CA THR A 265 14.16 -7.78 -2.69
C THR A 265 12.69 -8.19 -2.68
N SER A 266 12.30 -9.12 -1.78
CA SER A 266 10.94 -9.64 -1.62
C SER A 266 10.68 -9.96 -0.14
N ALA A 267 9.41 -10.04 0.27
CA ALA A 267 9.06 -10.47 1.63
C ALA A 267 9.43 -11.95 1.82
N VAL A 268 9.76 -12.37 3.05
CA VAL A 268 10.10 -13.78 3.34
C VAL A 268 9.30 -14.27 4.54
N ALA A 269 8.57 -15.36 4.37
CA ALA A 269 7.92 -16.07 5.47
C ALA A 269 8.80 -17.22 5.94
N GLN A 270 9.07 -17.27 7.24
CA GLN A 270 9.75 -18.38 7.90
C GLN A 270 8.72 -19.37 8.45
N MET A 271 8.90 -20.64 8.14
CA MET A 271 8.08 -21.75 8.59
C MET A 271 8.93 -22.68 9.44
N THR A 272 8.43 -23.10 10.61
CA THR A 272 9.19 -23.95 11.54
C THR A 272 8.35 -25.14 12.00
N ARG A 273 8.89 -26.35 11.88
CA ARG A 273 8.30 -27.60 12.40
C ARG A 273 9.41 -28.47 12.97
N ASP A 274 9.26 -28.93 14.21
CA ASP A 274 10.21 -29.84 14.88
C ASP A 274 11.68 -29.36 14.83
N GLY A 275 11.90 -28.05 14.91
CA GLY A 275 13.23 -27.44 14.84
C GLY A 275 13.81 -27.30 13.42
N ILE A 276 13.12 -27.80 12.39
CA ILE A 276 13.45 -27.58 10.98
C ILE A 276 12.83 -26.25 10.55
N THR A 277 13.65 -25.37 9.98
CA THR A 277 13.21 -24.09 9.42
C THR A 277 13.23 -24.13 7.90
N ARG A 278 12.15 -23.66 7.28
CA ARG A 278 12.01 -23.40 5.85
C ARG A 278 11.63 -21.94 5.61
N GLN A 279 12.02 -21.39 4.47
CA GLN A 279 11.80 -20.00 4.09
C GLN A 279 11.09 -19.96 2.73
N ILE A 280 10.08 -19.10 2.63
CA ILE A 280 9.28 -18.88 1.43
C ILE A 280 9.38 -17.40 1.04
N GLY A 281 9.75 -17.12 -0.21
CA GLY A 281 9.71 -15.76 -0.76
C GLY A 281 8.30 -15.36 -1.17
N ILE A 282 7.89 -14.12 -0.93
CA ILE A 282 6.57 -13.58 -1.29
C ILE A 282 6.77 -12.25 -2.02
N ASP A 283 6.17 -12.09 -3.19
CA ASP A 283 6.21 -10.83 -3.94
C ASP A 283 4.88 -10.56 -4.63
N ILE A 284 4.54 -9.27 -4.77
CA ILE A 284 3.32 -8.77 -5.40
C ILE A 284 3.75 -7.61 -6.32
N PRO A 285 3.49 -7.69 -7.64
CA PRO A 285 3.78 -6.59 -8.55
C PRO A 285 2.92 -5.36 -8.21
N THR A 286 3.38 -4.15 -8.55
CA THR A 286 2.57 -2.95 -8.30
C THR A 286 1.38 -2.94 -9.25
N VAL A 287 0.21 -3.25 -8.71
CA VAL A 287 -1.04 -3.30 -9.46
C VAL A 287 -2.09 -2.45 -8.76
N LYS A 288 -2.66 -1.50 -9.51
CA LYS A 288 -3.76 -0.64 -9.04
C LYS A 288 -5.14 -1.22 -9.32
N ASP A 289 -5.26 -2.03 -10.37
CA ASP A 289 -6.51 -2.65 -10.81
C ASP A 289 -6.27 -4.16 -11.02
N TRP A 290 -6.74 -4.96 -10.07
CA TRP A 290 -6.59 -6.42 -10.07
C TRP A 290 -7.43 -7.12 -11.15
N ASN A 291 -8.32 -6.41 -11.83
CA ASN A 291 -9.03 -6.95 -13.00
C ASN A 291 -8.20 -6.85 -14.29
N ARG A 292 -7.09 -6.09 -14.27
CA ARG A 292 -6.20 -5.89 -15.41
C ARG A 292 -4.89 -6.62 -15.26
N SER A 293 -4.28 -6.97 -16.39
CA SER A 293 -3.01 -7.68 -16.41
C SER A 293 -1.95 -6.90 -15.63
N GLY A 294 -1.18 -7.60 -14.79
CA GLY A 294 0.02 -7.07 -14.14
C GLY A 294 1.17 -6.78 -15.11
N GLY A 295 0.99 -7.03 -16.41
CA GLY A 295 1.88 -6.64 -17.49
C GLY A 295 3.35 -6.94 -17.22
N VAL A 296 4.20 -5.96 -17.52
CA VAL A 296 5.64 -6.06 -17.31
C VAL A 296 6.01 -6.09 -15.82
N ALA A 297 5.23 -5.48 -14.93
CA ALA A 297 5.49 -5.49 -13.48
C ALA A 297 5.50 -6.91 -12.89
N ALA A 298 4.59 -7.78 -13.35
CA ALA A 298 4.57 -9.20 -12.95
C ALA A 298 5.88 -9.93 -13.26
N PHE A 299 6.50 -9.65 -14.41
CA PHE A 299 7.80 -10.21 -14.78
C PHE A 299 8.91 -9.77 -13.83
N TYR A 300 8.95 -8.48 -13.45
CA TYR A 300 9.96 -7.97 -12.52
C TYR A 300 9.79 -8.52 -11.11
N ALA A 301 8.55 -8.63 -10.60
CA ALA A 301 8.27 -9.29 -9.33
C ALA A 301 8.75 -10.76 -9.34
N GLY A 302 8.43 -11.51 -10.39
CA GLY A 302 8.93 -12.88 -10.55
C GLY A 302 10.46 -12.96 -10.59
N LYS A 303 11.14 -11.98 -11.19
CA LYS A 303 12.61 -11.95 -11.28
C LYS A 303 13.26 -11.74 -9.91
N ARG A 304 12.65 -10.94 -9.03
CA ARG A 304 13.10 -10.78 -7.63
C ARG A 304 12.98 -12.10 -6.87
N LEU A 305 11.83 -12.77 -6.98
CA LEU A 305 11.63 -14.12 -6.41
C LEU A 305 12.63 -15.15 -6.96
N LYS A 306 12.89 -15.16 -8.26
CA LYS A 306 13.91 -16.03 -8.85
C LYS A 306 15.29 -15.80 -8.24
N THR A 307 15.65 -14.54 -8.00
CA THR A 307 16.97 -14.18 -7.46
C THR A 307 17.18 -14.83 -6.08
N ILE A 308 16.20 -14.72 -5.19
CA ILE A 308 16.26 -15.30 -3.83
C ILE A 308 16.05 -16.83 -3.79
N LEU A 309 15.50 -17.41 -4.86
CA LEU A 309 15.44 -18.87 -5.06
C LEU A 309 16.79 -19.42 -5.56
N ASP A 310 17.41 -18.74 -6.52
CA ASP A 310 18.67 -19.14 -7.13
C ASP A 310 19.84 -19.04 -6.13
N ASP A 311 19.83 -18.04 -5.24
CA ASP A 311 20.85 -17.87 -4.21
C ASP A 311 20.63 -18.77 -2.97
N GLY A 312 19.52 -19.53 -2.94
CA GLY A 312 19.18 -20.46 -1.88
C GLY A 312 18.63 -19.82 -0.61
N THR A 313 18.34 -18.51 -0.62
CA THR A 313 17.72 -17.81 0.52
C THR A 313 16.35 -18.39 0.84
N VAL A 314 15.57 -18.81 -0.15
CA VAL A 314 14.26 -19.43 0.07
C VAL A 314 14.15 -20.79 -0.65
N GLN A 315 13.31 -21.69 -0.15
CA GLN A 315 13.10 -23.02 -0.76
C GLN A 315 11.95 -23.03 -1.77
N ALA A 316 10.97 -22.15 -1.58
CA ALA A 316 9.86 -21.92 -2.50
C ALA A 316 9.51 -20.43 -2.52
N SER A 317 8.63 -20.04 -3.43
CA SER A 317 8.12 -18.68 -3.54
C SER A 317 6.65 -18.64 -3.89
N ILE A 318 5.97 -17.59 -3.48
CA ILE A 318 4.59 -17.27 -3.79
C ILE A 318 4.57 -15.93 -4.50
N ILE A 319 3.87 -15.85 -5.63
CA ILE A 319 3.56 -14.59 -6.30
C ILE A 319 2.05 -14.43 -6.41
N ALA A 320 1.52 -13.31 -5.95
CA ALA A 320 0.13 -12.94 -6.17
C ALA A 320 0.03 -11.93 -7.31
N LEU A 321 -0.80 -12.21 -8.30
CA LEU A 321 -0.91 -11.39 -9.50
C LEU A 321 -2.33 -11.38 -10.08
N PRO A 322 -2.69 -10.36 -10.88
CA PRO A 322 -4.01 -10.29 -11.50
C PRO A 322 -4.32 -11.50 -12.37
N ALA A 323 -5.54 -12.00 -12.30
CA ALA A 323 -5.96 -13.18 -13.05
C ALA A 323 -5.76 -13.02 -14.57
N SER A 324 -5.98 -11.80 -15.07
CA SER A 324 -5.80 -11.44 -16.48
C SER A 324 -4.34 -11.26 -16.92
N THR A 325 -3.37 -11.44 -16.02
CA THR A 325 -1.94 -11.30 -16.34
C THR A 325 -1.49 -12.32 -17.38
N LYS A 326 -0.93 -11.84 -18.49
CA LYS A 326 -0.40 -12.64 -19.59
C LYS A 326 0.92 -12.05 -20.04
N GLY A 327 1.86 -12.88 -20.48
CA GLY A 327 3.09 -12.38 -21.08
C GLY A 327 4.16 -13.46 -21.19
N ALA A 328 4.69 -13.65 -22.41
CA ALA A 328 5.65 -14.71 -22.71
C ALA A 328 6.88 -14.69 -21.79
N LYS A 329 7.35 -13.51 -21.37
CA LYS A 329 8.48 -13.36 -20.44
C LYS A 329 8.16 -13.92 -19.05
N PHE A 330 6.98 -13.57 -18.50
CA PHE A 330 6.55 -14.07 -17.21
C PHE A 330 6.22 -15.56 -17.28
N ASP A 331 5.53 -16.01 -18.33
CA ASP A 331 5.16 -17.42 -18.49
C ASP A 331 6.40 -18.32 -18.63
N ALA A 332 7.44 -17.86 -19.36
CA ALA A 332 8.73 -18.54 -19.45
C ALA A 332 9.43 -18.60 -18.08
N LEU A 333 9.44 -17.50 -17.33
CA LEU A 333 10.01 -17.41 -15.99
C LEU A 333 9.30 -18.35 -15.00
N ALA A 334 7.96 -18.35 -15.00
CA ALA A 334 7.16 -19.22 -14.15
C ALA A 334 7.37 -20.70 -14.50
N SER A 335 7.48 -21.01 -15.80
CA SER A 335 7.79 -22.37 -16.27
C SER A 335 9.20 -22.83 -15.86
N GLU A 336 10.18 -21.92 -15.88
CA GLU A 336 11.55 -22.19 -15.41
C GLU A 336 11.58 -22.49 -13.90
N LEU A 337 10.83 -21.72 -13.10
CA LEU A 337 10.75 -21.91 -11.65
C LEU A 337 9.94 -23.16 -11.26
N GLY A 338 8.99 -23.57 -12.11
CA GLY A 338 8.25 -24.82 -11.97
C GLY A 338 7.53 -24.92 -10.61
N SER A 339 7.68 -26.07 -9.94
CA SER A 339 7.02 -26.34 -8.65
C SER A 339 7.53 -25.48 -7.48
N LYS A 340 8.63 -24.74 -7.66
CA LYS A 340 9.15 -23.82 -6.63
C LYS A 340 8.39 -22.50 -6.57
N LEU A 341 7.53 -22.20 -7.55
CA LEU A 341 6.73 -20.98 -7.58
C LEU A 341 5.23 -21.31 -7.54
N LEU A 342 4.58 -20.97 -6.43
CA LEU A 342 3.13 -20.94 -6.34
C LEU A 342 2.62 -19.60 -6.89
N THR A 343 1.76 -19.66 -7.91
CA THR A 343 1.17 -18.46 -8.53
C THR A 343 -0.29 -18.31 -8.11
N LEU A 344 -0.61 -17.27 -7.35
CA LEU A 344 -1.97 -16.91 -6.97
C LEU A 344 -2.53 -15.92 -8.00
N ARG A 345 -3.52 -16.36 -8.78
CA ARG A 345 -4.17 -15.55 -9.82
C ARG A 345 -5.53 -15.09 -9.30
N MET A 346 -5.68 -13.77 -9.11
CA MET A 346 -6.89 -13.20 -8.49
C MET A 346 -7.38 -11.99 -9.28
N ASP A 347 -8.70 -11.82 -9.39
CA ASP A 347 -9.30 -10.54 -9.74
C ASP A 347 -9.58 -9.72 -8.47
N THR A 348 -10.21 -8.55 -8.59
CA THR A 348 -10.50 -7.71 -7.41
C THR A 348 -11.35 -8.45 -6.39
N ASP A 349 -12.43 -9.08 -6.81
CA ASP A 349 -13.38 -9.74 -5.91
C ASP A 349 -12.72 -10.94 -5.20
N THR A 350 -11.95 -11.74 -5.94
CA THR A 350 -11.22 -12.89 -5.39
C THR A 350 -10.14 -12.43 -4.41
N ALA A 351 -9.38 -11.38 -4.74
CA ALA A 351 -8.34 -10.86 -3.86
C ALA A 351 -8.92 -10.23 -2.59
N THR A 352 -10.06 -9.54 -2.70
CA THR A 352 -10.78 -9.00 -1.53
C THR A 352 -11.30 -10.11 -0.64
N SER A 353 -11.95 -11.13 -1.21
CA SER A 353 -12.40 -12.32 -0.46
C SER A 353 -11.22 -13.04 0.19
N PHE A 354 -10.09 -13.17 -0.52
CA PHE A 354 -8.88 -13.79 0.02
C PHE A 354 -8.41 -13.08 1.30
N VAL A 355 -8.33 -11.74 1.28
CA VAL A 355 -7.95 -10.94 2.46
C VAL A 355 -8.95 -11.08 3.61
N GLN A 356 -10.25 -11.10 3.30
CA GLN A 356 -11.32 -11.23 4.31
C GLN A 356 -11.32 -12.61 4.98
N ASP A 357 -11.16 -13.67 4.18
CA ASP A 357 -11.15 -15.03 4.67
C ASP A 357 -9.93 -15.27 5.57
N THR A 358 -8.72 -14.85 5.14
CA THR A 358 -7.50 -15.08 5.93
C THR A 358 -7.50 -14.29 7.23
N SER A 359 -7.98 -13.04 7.20
CA SER A 359 -8.12 -12.22 8.43
C SER A 359 -9.14 -12.80 9.42
N SER A 360 -10.08 -13.60 8.92
CA SER A 360 -11.03 -14.37 9.73
C SER A 360 -10.48 -15.74 10.18
N GLY A 361 -9.21 -16.05 9.89
CA GLY A 361 -8.57 -17.33 10.20
C GLY A 361 -9.05 -18.50 9.35
N VAL A 362 -9.67 -18.22 8.20
CA VAL A 362 -10.20 -19.22 7.27
C VAL A 362 -9.28 -19.31 6.05
N LEU A 363 -8.94 -20.54 5.65
CA LEU A 363 -8.18 -20.74 4.42
C LEU A 363 -9.13 -20.60 3.21
N PRO A 364 -8.86 -19.68 2.27
CA PRO A 364 -9.77 -19.43 1.15
C PRO A 364 -9.96 -20.69 0.30
N HIS A 365 -11.22 -21.08 0.06
CA HIS A 365 -11.54 -22.39 -0.53
C HIS A 365 -10.84 -22.65 -1.86
N GLY A 366 -10.73 -21.63 -2.72
CA GLY A 366 -10.07 -21.73 -4.03
C GLY A 366 -8.53 -21.89 -3.97
N PHE A 367 -7.91 -21.63 -2.83
CA PHE A 367 -6.46 -21.71 -2.65
C PHE A 367 -6.02 -22.71 -1.59
N ALA A 368 -6.97 -23.32 -0.87
CA ALA A 368 -6.69 -24.20 0.27
C ALA A 368 -5.73 -25.34 -0.09
N GLU A 369 -6.01 -26.10 -1.15
CA GLU A 369 -5.14 -27.20 -1.59
C GLU A 369 -3.74 -26.72 -1.98
N SER A 370 -3.63 -25.52 -2.57
CA SER A 370 -2.34 -24.97 -3.00
C SER A 370 -1.46 -24.59 -1.81
N PHE A 371 -2.03 -23.93 -0.79
CA PHE A 371 -1.29 -23.59 0.42
C PHE A 371 -0.95 -24.85 1.23
N THR A 372 -1.92 -25.73 1.47
CA THR A 372 -1.71 -26.98 2.20
C THR A 372 -0.66 -27.85 1.51
N GLY A 373 -0.75 -28.03 0.18
CA GLY A 373 0.21 -28.81 -0.59
C GLY A 373 1.61 -28.19 -0.62
N LEU A 374 1.72 -26.86 -0.68
CA LEU A 374 3.00 -26.17 -0.56
C LEU A 374 3.65 -26.43 0.80
N VAL A 375 2.89 -26.28 1.90
CA VAL A 375 3.38 -26.54 3.25
C VAL A 375 3.85 -27.98 3.41
N ASP A 376 3.04 -28.94 2.98
CA ASP A 376 3.35 -30.37 3.07
C ASP A 376 4.67 -30.68 2.33
N SER A 377 4.79 -30.21 1.09
CA SER A 377 5.97 -30.44 0.24
C SER A 377 7.29 -29.86 0.78
N LEU A 378 7.23 -28.89 1.69
CA LEU A 378 8.42 -28.27 2.29
C LEU A 378 8.94 -29.05 3.52
N PHE A 379 8.09 -29.88 4.12
CA PHE A 379 8.38 -30.65 5.33
C PHE A 379 8.24 -32.17 5.19
N ASP A 380 7.88 -32.65 4.00
CA ASP A 380 8.18 -33.99 3.50
C ASP A 380 9.69 -34.17 3.21
#